data_AF-A0A372Q2D0-F1
#
_entry.id   AF-A0A372Q2D0-F1
#
_cell.length_a   1.000
_cell.length_b   1.000
_cell.length_c   1.000
_cell.angle_alpha   90.00
_cell.angle_beta   90.00
_cell.angle_gamma   90.00
#
_symmetry.space_group_name_H-M   'P 1'
#
loop_
_entity.id
_entity.type
_entity.pdbx_description
1 polymer ?
#
loop_
_entity_poly.entity_id
_entity_poly.type
_entity_poly.pdbx_seq_one_letter_code
_entity_poly.pdbx_strand_id
1 'polypeptide(L)'
;MKKKNEEISKISQKSISSKRGQLCIEYGLRSLPSILDKLKRERHLQMPQDIYHAIAGKIGWLLKLTCELFSQEGEDDFIKIWKNFEIPKKWSYLPNPISHYNSFMMSDLLKLAMIMPFLLNQFLKESSLKNNEATTI
;
A
#
# COMPACT_ATOMS: atom_id res chain seq x y z
N MET A 1 2.86 -30.78 -11.05
CA MET A 1 2.10 -30.23 -12.21
C MET A 1 1.62 -31.30 -13.20
N LYS A 2 2.46 -32.29 -13.60
CA LYS A 2 2.06 -33.35 -14.56
C LYS A 2 0.83 -34.18 -14.14
N LYS A 3 0.78 -34.67 -12.89
CA LYS A 3 -0.32 -35.53 -12.38
C LYS A 3 -1.71 -34.91 -12.49
N LYS A 4 -1.83 -33.63 -12.12
CA LYS A 4 -3.08 -32.86 -12.18
C LYS A 4 -3.61 -32.69 -13.62
N ASN A 5 -2.72 -32.58 -14.60
CA ASN A 5 -3.12 -32.39 -16.00
C ASN A 5 -3.64 -33.69 -16.64
N GLU A 6 -3.10 -34.84 -16.24
CA GLU A 6 -3.59 -36.16 -16.67
C GLU A 6 -4.95 -36.51 -16.06
N GLU A 7 -5.21 -36.09 -14.82
CA GLU A 7 -6.52 -36.29 -14.17
C GLU A 7 -7.60 -35.43 -14.86
N ILE A 8 -7.28 -34.18 -15.21
CA ILE A 8 -8.21 -33.27 -15.90
C ILE A 8 -8.56 -33.78 -17.32
N SER A 9 -7.59 -34.37 -18.05
CA SER A 9 -7.85 -34.91 -19.39
C SER A 9 -8.74 -36.15 -19.37
N LYS A 10 -8.62 -37.02 -18.36
CA LYS A 10 -9.50 -38.19 -18.18
C LYS A 10 -10.94 -37.79 -17.87
N ILE A 11 -11.14 -36.69 -17.13
CA ILE A 11 -12.46 -36.17 -16.75
C ILE A 11 -13.15 -35.50 -17.95
N SER A 12 -12.40 -34.81 -18.82
CA SER A 12 -12.97 -34.10 -19.99
C SER A 12 -13.42 -35.04 -21.12
N GLN A 13 -12.81 -36.22 -21.24
CA GLN A 13 -13.11 -37.21 -22.29
C GLN A 13 -14.39 -38.02 -22.08
N LYS A 14 -15.07 -37.93 -20.92
CA LYS A 14 -16.24 -38.76 -20.59
C LYS A 14 -17.57 -38.02 -20.77
N SER A 15 -18.49 -38.62 -21.53
CA SER A 15 -19.74 -38.02 -22.03
C SER A 15 -20.94 -38.04 -21.07
N ILE A 16 -20.80 -38.52 -19.82
CA ILE A 16 -21.92 -38.66 -18.87
C ILE A 16 -21.70 -37.73 -17.67
N SER A 17 -22.56 -36.71 -17.51
CA SER A 17 -22.42 -35.68 -16.46
C SER A 17 -22.37 -36.25 -15.03
N SER A 18 -23.07 -37.37 -14.77
CA SER A 18 -23.07 -38.10 -13.49
C SER A 18 -21.71 -38.70 -13.13
N LYS A 19 -21.03 -39.41 -14.05
CA LYS A 19 -19.70 -40.01 -13.80
C LYS A 19 -18.61 -38.94 -13.62
N ARG A 20 -18.76 -37.80 -14.30
CA ARG A 20 -17.84 -36.66 -14.17
C ARG A 20 -17.90 -36.04 -12.79
N GLY A 21 -19.11 -35.86 -12.25
CA GLY A 21 -19.33 -35.36 -10.89
C GLY A 21 -18.71 -36.27 -9.82
N GLN A 22 -18.85 -37.59 -9.96
CA GLN A 22 -18.31 -38.57 -9.01
C GLN A 22 -16.77 -38.51 -8.93
N LEU A 23 -16.10 -38.45 -10.08
CA LEU A 23 -14.64 -38.34 -10.16
C LEU A 23 -14.13 -36.98 -9.66
N CYS A 24 -14.89 -35.91 -9.91
CA CYS A 24 -14.58 -34.59 -9.35
C CYS A 24 -14.58 -34.62 -7.81
N ILE A 25 -15.54 -35.31 -7.20
CA ILE A 25 -15.58 -35.49 -5.74
C ILE A 25 -14.41 -36.36 -5.27
N GLU A 26 -14.17 -37.51 -5.94
CA GLU A 26 -13.10 -38.45 -5.58
C GLU A 26 -11.69 -37.83 -5.64
N TYR A 27 -11.44 -36.99 -6.64
CA TYR A 27 -10.15 -36.31 -6.80
C TYR A 27 -10.09 -34.93 -6.12
N GLY A 28 -11.15 -34.50 -5.42
CA GLY A 28 -11.23 -33.17 -4.81
C GLY A 28 -11.17 -32.03 -5.83
N LEU A 29 -11.55 -32.30 -7.08
CA LEU A 29 -11.52 -31.38 -8.21
C LEU A 29 -12.89 -30.73 -8.40
N ARG A 30 -12.90 -29.44 -8.75
CA ARG A 30 -14.15 -28.73 -9.05
C ARG A 30 -14.66 -29.13 -10.43
N SER A 31 -15.96 -29.44 -10.54
CA SER A 31 -16.60 -29.86 -11.80
C SER A 31 -16.73 -28.75 -12.83
N LEU A 32 -16.85 -27.50 -12.38
CA LEU A 32 -16.95 -26.30 -13.22
C LEU A 32 -15.88 -25.27 -12.81
N PRO A 33 -15.16 -24.65 -13.75
CA PRO A 33 -14.29 -23.52 -13.43
C PRO A 33 -15.08 -22.36 -12.81
N SER A 34 -14.54 -21.78 -11.75
CA SER A 34 -15.07 -20.57 -11.13
C SER A 34 -14.89 -19.36 -12.04
N ILE A 35 -15.71 -18.33 -11.86
CA ILE A 35 -15.41 -17.00 -12.40
C ILE A 35 -14.02 -16.50 -11.95
N LEU A 36 -13.56 -16.94 -10.77
CA LEU A 36 -12.23 -16.63 -10.24
C LEU A 36 -11.08 -17.28 -11.03
N ASP A 37 -11.34 -18.37 -11.76
CA ASP A 37 -10.34 -19.05 -12.59
C ASP A 37 -10.12 -18.32 -13.92
N LYS A 38 -11.05 -17.44 -14.32
CA LYS A 38 -10.91 -16.55 -15.49
C LYS A 38 -10.04 -15.33 -15.19
N LEU A 39 -9.83 -15.00 -13.91
CA LEU A 39 -8.98 -13.90 -13.51
C LEU A 39 -7.52 -14.34 -13.66
N LYS A 40 -6.75 -13.63 -14.49
CA LYS A 40 -5.31 -13.83 -14.61
C LYS A 40 -4.67 -13.44 -13.29
N ARG A 41 -4.41 -14.42 -12.42
CA ARG A 41 -3.74 -14.20 -11.14
C ARG A 41 -2.24 -14.22 -11.33
N GLU A 42 -1.63 -13.05 -11.51
CA GLU A 42 -0.19 -12.92 -11.42
C GLU A 42 0.21 -12.97 -9.95
N ARG A 43 0.67 -14.15 -9.49
CA ARG A 43 1.05 -14.42 -8.09
C ARG A 43 2.02 -13.38 -7.51
N HIS A 44 2.82 -12.73 -8.37
CA HIS A 44 3.80 -11.73 -7.98
C HIS A 44 3.25 -10.29 -7.93
N LEU A 45 2.18 -9.97 -8.67
CA LEU A 45 1.51 -8.66 -8.63
C LEU A 45 0.29 -8.65 -7.70
N GLN A 46 -0.28 -9.82 -7.43
CA GLN A 46 -1.47 -10.00 -6.60
C GLN A 46 -1.13 -10.71 -5.29
N MET A 47 0.06 -10.50 -4.74
CA MET A 47 0.16 -10.61 -3.28
C MET A 47 -0.87 -9.63 -2.72
N PRO A 48 -1.84 -10.07 -1.89
CA PRO A 48 -2.71 -9.15 -1.20
C PRO A 48 -1.80 -8.28 -0.35
N GLN A 49 -1.46 -7.09 -0.84
CA GLN A 49 -1.08 -6.00 0.03
C GLN A 49 -2.33 -5.84 0.88
N ASP A 50 -2.25 -6.23 2.15
CA ASP A 50 -3.39 -6.05 3.03
C ASP A 50 -3.78 -4.55 3.01
N ILE A 51 -5.01 -4.26 3.42
CA ILE A 51 -5.53 -2.89 3.43
C ILE A 51 -4.57 -1.96 4.18
N TYR A 52 -3.88 -2.49 5.19
CA TYR A 52 -2.85 -1.79 5.93
C TYR A 52 -1.74 -1.30 5.00
N HIS A 53 -1.07 -2.20 4.26
CA HIS A 53 0.00 -1.91 3.28
C HIS A 53 -0.41 -0.86 2.24
N ALA A 54 -1.61 -1.00 1.69
CA ALA A 54 -2.15 -0.01 0.75
C ALA A 54 -2.32 1.38 1.38
N ILE A 55 -2.80 1.45 2.64
CA ILE A 55 -3.01 2.72 3.35
C ILE A 55 -1.67 3.39 3.65
N ALA A 56 -0.69 2.72 4.24
CA ALA A 56 0.54 3.45 4.56
C ALA A 56 1.37 3.79 3.32
N GLY A 57 1.29 3.00 2.24
CA GLY A 57 1.86 3.42 0.95
C GLY A 57 1.31 4.78 0.49
N LYS A 58 0.00 5.00 0.63
CA LYS A 58 -0.64 6.28 0.34
C LYS A 58 -0.22 7.38 1.31
N ILE A 59 -0.13 7.07 2.60
CA ILE A 59 0.31 8.03 3.63
C ILE A 59 1.75 8.48 3.38
N GLY A 60 2.66 7.53 3.12
CA GLY A 60 4.06 7.84 2.81
C GLY A 60 4.19 8.69 1.56
N TRP A 61 3.39 8.39 0.53
CA TRP A 61 3.34 9.22 -0.68
C TRP A 61 2.81 10.64 -0.41
N LEU A 62 1.72 10.77 0.35
CA LEU A 62 1.16 12.07 0.75
C LEU A 62 2.17 12.89 1.58
N LEU A 63 2.83 12.24 2.53
CA LEU A 63 3.86 12.85 3.38
C LEU A 63 5.00 13.40 2.53
N LYS A 64 5.49 12.57 1.59
CA LYS A 64 6.55 12.96 0.65
C LYS A 64 6.15 14.20 -0.15
N LEU A 65 4.96 14.18 -0.77
CA LEU A 65 4.47 15.32 -1.55
C LEU A 65 4.33 16.59 -0.69
N THR A 66 3.86 16.44 0.55
CA THR A 66 3.70 17.57 1.47
C THR A 66 5.05 18.21 1.79
N CYS A 67 6.07 17.41 2.09
CA CYS A 67 7.42 17.92 2.32
C CYS A 67 8.04 18.53 1.06
N GLU A 68 7.81 17.95 -0.12
CA GLU A 68 8.31 18.49 -1.40
C GLU A 68 7.71 19.86 -1.77
N LEU A 69 6.53 20.19 -1.22
CA LEU A 69 5.86 21.48 -1.41
C LEU A 69 6.43 22.61 -0.55
N PHE A 70 7.24 22.32 0.47
CA PHE A 70 7.78 23.35 1.35
C PHE A 70 8.81 24.22 0.64
N SER A 71 8.71 25.54 0.77
CA SER A 71 9.81 26.44 0.40
C SER A 71 11.01 26.22 1.32
N GLN A 72 12.16 26.81 1.02
CA GLN A 72 13.32 26.73 1.92
C GLN A 72 12.98 27.26 3.32
N GLU A 73 12.22 28.35 3.40
CA GLU A 73 11.71 28.90 4.66
C GLU A 73 10.79 27.90 5.39
N GLY A 74 9.89 27.25 4.65
CA GLY A 74 9.01 26.23 5.22
C GLY A 74 9.74 24.98 5.72
N GLU A 75 10.80 24.54 5.03
CA GLU A 75 11.65 23.43 5.48
C GLU A 75 12.38 23.77 6.78
N ASP A 76 12.95 24.98 6.87
CA ASP A 76 13.69 25.44 8.05
C ASP A 76 12.76 25.55 9.27
N ASP A 77 11.57 26.12 9.08
CA ASP A 77 10.53 26.21 10.11
C ASP A 77 10.03 24.84 10.55
N PHE A 78 9.80 23.93 9.59
CA PHE A 78 9.43 22.54 9.90
C PHE A 78 10.51 21.85 10.74
N ILE A 79 11.79 21.97 10.38
CA ILE A 79 12.89 21.36 11.12
C ILE A 79 12.96 21.91 12.55
N LYS A 80 12.74 23.22 12.72
CA LYS A 80 12.71 23.86 14.03
C LYS A 80 11.57 23.32 14.90
N ILE A 81 10.37 23.19 14.35
CA ILE A 81 9.22 22.61 15.07
C ILE A 81 9.46 21.13 15.36
N TRP A 82 9.94 20.37 14.38
CA TRP A 82 10.22 18.94 14.54
C TRP A 82 11.20 18.66 15.67
N LYS A 83 12.27 19.45 15.80
CA LYS A 83 13.24 19.33 16.89
C LYS A 83 12.65 19.64 18.27
N ASN A 84 11.68 20.54 18.34
CA ASN A 84 11.04 20.96 19.59
C ASN A 84 9.80 20.12 19.93
N PHE A 85 9.33 19.28 19.01
CA PHE A 85 8.12 18.51 19.18
C PHE A 85 8.34 17.36 20.18
N GLU A 86 7.54 17.34 21.24
CA GLU A 86 7.57 16.27 22.23
C GLU A 86 6.89 15.00 21.69
N ILE A 87 7.68 14.06 21.22
CA ILE A 87 7.19 12.74 20.81
C ILE A 87 6.79 11.95 22.07
N PRO A 88 5.62 11.25 22.08
CA PRO A 88 5.21 10.42 23.19
C PRO A 88 6.31 9.42 23.61
N LYS A 89 6.62 9.36 24.92
CA LYS A 89 7.72 8.53 25.48
C LYS A 89 7.68 7.03 25.10
N LYS A 90 6.50 6.52 24.73
CA LYS A 90 6.31 5.12 24.31
C LYS A 90 6.67 4.87 22.83
N TRP A 91 6.87 5.92 22.05
CA TRP A 91 7.20 5.78 20.63
C TRP A 91 8.70 5.60 20.47
N SER A 92 9.07 4.73 19.53
CA SER A 92 10.43 4.69 19.00
C SER A 92 10.81 6.05 18.42
N TYR A 93 12.10 6.36 18.43
CA TYR A 93 12.64 7.53 17.75
C TYR A 93 12.15 7.58 16.30
N LEU A 94 11.67 8.76 15.87
CA LEU A 94 11.23 9.01 14.50
C LEU A 94 12.27 9.90 13.80
N PRO A 95 12.85 9.48 12.66
CA PRO A 95 13.74 10.34 11.90
C PRO A 95 12.98 11.52 11.27
N ASN A 96 13.72 12.56 10.84
CA ASN A 96 13.13 13.71 10.17
C ASN A 96 12.39 13.29 8.87
N PRO A 97 11.09 13.62 8.72
CA PRO A 97 10.32 13.32 7.53
C PRO A 97 10.88 13.84 6.21
N ILE A 98 11.55 15.00 6.22
CA ILE A 98 12.07 15.62 4.99
C ILE A 98 13.24 14.80 4.43
N SER A 99 14.22 14.45 5.27
CA SER A 99 15.45 13.77 4.82
C SER A 99 15.32 12.25 4.75
N HIS A 100 14.37 11.64 5.45
CA HIS A 100 14.27 10.18 5.61
C HIS A 100 12.91 9.59 5.20
N TYR A 101 12.19 10.22 4.27
CA TYR A 101 10.85 9.76 3.85
C TYR A 101 10.80 8.29 3.36
N ASN A 102 11.88 7.77 2.78
CA ASN A 102 11.98 6.38 2.32
C ASN A 102 12.33 5.37 3.44
N SER A 103 12.73 5.84 4.62
CA SER A 103 13.22 4.99 5.71
C SER A 103 12.14 4.62 6.71
N PHE A 104 10.95 5.21 6.63
CA PHE A 104 9.89 4.94 7.58
C PHE A 104 9.31 3.54 7.40
N MET A 105 9.20 2.83 8.52
CA MET A 105 8.39 1.64 8.55
C MET A 105 6.91 2.02 8.51
N MET A 106 6.11 1.04 8.16
CA MET A 106 4.66 1.10 8.12
C MET A 106 4.02 1.74 9.38
N SER A 107 4.48 1.32 10.56
CA SER A 107 4.02 1.84 11.85
C SER A 107 4.37 3.31 12.06
N ASP A 108 5.50 3.75 11.50
CA ASP A 108 5.97 5.11 11.64
C ASP A 108 5.18 6.05 10.72
N LEU A 109 4.81 5.59 9.53
CA LEU A 109 3.92 6.33 8.64
C LEU A 109 2.57 6.63 9.30
N LEU A 110 1.99 5.68 10.05
CA LEU A 110 0.74 5.93 10.78
C LEU A 110 0.93 6.92 11.93
N LYS A 111 2.01 6.80 12.70
CA LYS A 111 2.36 7.78 13.75
C LYS A 111 2.52 9.19 13.15
N LEU A 112 3.20 9.29 12.01
CA LEU A 112 3.38 10.55 11.27
C LEU A 112 2.05 11.10 10.79
N ALA A 113 1.17 10.28 10.24
CA ALA A 113 -0.16 10.72 9.83
C ALA A 113 -0.96 11.34 10.98
N MET A 114 -0.76 10.87 12.21
CA MET A 114 -1.42 11.44 13.39
C MET A 114 -0.86 12.81 13.77
N ILE A 115 0.47 13.01 13.71
CA ILE A 115 1.11 14.25 14.20
C ILE A 115 1.28 15.31 13.13
N MET A 116 1.39 14.94 11.85
CA MET A 116 1.65 15.87 10.76
C MET A 116 0.66 17.02 10.67
N PRO A 117 -0.67 16.82 10.81
CA PRO A 117 -1.61 17.94 10.80
C PRO A 117 -1.30 19.00 11.88
N PHE A 118 -0.86 18.56 13.06
CA PHE A 118 -0.50 19.45 14.16
C PHE A 118 0.81 20.20 13.90
N LEU A 119 1.80 19.52 13.30
CA LEU A 119 3.07 20.13 12.91
C LEU A 119 2.85 21.19 11.84
N LEU A 120 2.09 20.86 10.80
CA LEU A 120 1.75 21.78 9.71
C LEU A 120 1.05 23.03 10.26
N ASN A 121 0.06 22.86 11.14
CA ASN A 121 -0.68 23.99 11.70
C ASN A 121 0.18 24.98 12.52
N GLN A 122 1.38 24.60 12.94
CA GLN A 122 2.25 25.47 13.73
C GLN A 122 3.08 26.48 12.91
N PHE A 123 3.39 26.18 11.64
CA PHE A 123 4.17 27.10 10.80
C PHE A 123 3.54 27.44 9.46
N LEU A 124 2.60 26.64 8.97
CA LEU A 124 2.19 26.71 7.57
C LEU A 124 1.54 28.07 7.26
N LYS A 125 2.23 28.82 6.40
CA LYS A 125 1.83 30.10 5.83
C LYS A 125 2.09 30.07 4.34
N GLU A 126 1.64 31.09 3.62
CA GLU A 126 1.85 31.19 2.17
C GLU A 126 3.34 31.18 1.80
N SER A 127 4.20 31.87 2.56
CA SER A 127 5.67 31.86 2.36
C SER A 127 6.32 30.50 2.63
N SER A 128 5.67 29.62 3.40
CA SER A 128 6.17 28.29 3.73
C SER A 128 6.04 27.30 2.58
N LEU A 129 5.27 27.64 1.54
CA LEU A 129 5.07 26.78 0.38
C LEU A 129 5.86 27.34 -0.81
N LYS A 130 6.34 26.45 -1.66
CA LYS A 130 6.92 26.87 -2.95
C LYS A 130 5.84 27.60 -3.74
N ASN A 131 6.21 28.73 -4.34
CA ASN A 131 5.41 29.38 -5.37
C ASN A 131 5.38 28.45 -6.58
N ASN A 132 4.45 27.51 -6.56
CA ASN A 132 4.00 26.87 -7.77
C ASN A 132 3.09 27.92 -8.41
N GLU A 133 3.67 28.82 -9.20
CA GLU A 133 2.88 29.49 -10.24
C GLU A 133 2.20 28.35 -10.98
N ALA A 134 0.92 28.11 -10.68
CA ALA A 134 0.06 27.34 -11.53
C ALA A 134 0.02 28.15 -12.82
N THR A 135 0.97 27.83 -13.69
CA THR A 135 1.09 28.38 -15.02
C THR A 135 -0.24 28.00 -15.65
N THR A 136 -1.06 29.02 -15.75
CA THR A 136 -2.41 29.03 -16.27
C THR A 136 -2.46 28.14 -17.52
N ILE A 137 -3.15 26.99 -17.43
CA ILE A 137 -3.58 26.22 -18.59
C ILE A 137 -5.02 26.63 -18.88
#